data_AF-A0A034WRZ8-F1
#
_entry.id   AF-A0A034WRZ8-F1
#
_cell.length_a   1.000
_cell.length_b   1.000
_cell.length_c   1.000
_cell.angle_alpha   90.00
_cell.angle_beta   90.00
_cell.angle_gamma   90.00
#
_symmetry.space_group_name_H-M   'P 1'
#
loop_
_entity.id
_entity.type
_entity.pdbx_description
1 polymer ?
#
loop_
_entity_poly.entity_id
_entity_poly.type
_entity_poly.pdbx_seq_one_letter_code
_entity_poly.pdbx_strand_id
1 'polypeptide(L)'
;TNKEKRLSYLQRQNVDLQQILQGERVKLWELEGHLKKVEKEIESLRKNEVTDSCYKESIGKVQKSVVKLENRLDVVNKKCSDVLTENCKLRNSINHMLQDRSNFNDMWQTMVTQFNEGKKYIMELIDQSTVAFDLREELCNKLQVLKDRSENDKIMHIQEMREMQRRLEHDAKLQKFFDIKGKKRLNPELEQREANKKLALKENYERQLEEYHAIIDDIKELYAVEDTDSLTAQFKRQEEENFALFSYVNELSHEVETLNETTQELSEEIERQQAEHEEKELKQKTEALDYLNSELEKIEMAAKEASERKLALHTRLDQMLQGILEIFKLLSCDDAPILNVLSSKTVLTVHNVKLFVGVIERRINTVISNVNVDESSTKILGRKDRVPKFNIKDSAKGKN
;
A
#
# COMPACT_ATOMS: atom_id res chain seq x y z
N THR A 1 13.29 106.26 -130.47
CA THR A 1 13.92 104.90 -130.45
C THR A 1 15.09 104.71 -129.48
N ASN A 2 15.41 105.63 -128.53
CA ASN A 2 16.48 105.41 -127.52
C ASN A 2 16.00 105.48 -126.04
N LYS A 3 14.74 105.89 -125.80
CA LYS A 3 14.14 105.91 -124.44
C LYS A 3 13.54 104.56 -124.02
N GLU A 4 13.02 103.78 -124.97
CA GLU A 4 12.40 102.47 -124.69
C GLU A 4 13.41 101.40 -124.23
N LYS A 5 14.64 101.41 -124.77
CA LYS A 5 15.69 100.46 -124.35
C LYS A 5 16.19 100.71 -122.92
N ARG A 6 16.21 101.96 -122.46
CA ARG A 6 16.65 102.34 -121.09
C ARG A 6 15.57 102.07 -120.05
N LEU A 7 14.30 102.22 -120.42
CA LEU A 7 13.16 101.85 -119.56
C LEU A 7 13.08 100.32 -119.36
N SER A 8 13.28 99.55 -120.43
CA SER A 8 13.28 98.08 -120.37
C SER A 8 14.42 97.51 -119.50
N TYR A 9 15.61 98.13 -119.52
CA TYR A 9 16.73 97.73 -118.66
C TYR A 9 16.47 98.02 -117.18
N LEU A 10 15.94 99.19 -116.85
CA LEU A 10 15.58 99.56 -115.46
C LEU A 10 14.41 98.74 -114.92
N GLN A 11 13.45 98.35 -115.77
CA GLN A 11 12.38 97.42 -115.39
C GLN A 11 12.92 96.02 -115.11
N ARG A 12 13.85 95.51 -115.92
CA ARG A 12 14.52 94.22 -115.62
C ARG A 12 15.27 94.25 -114.29
N GLN A 13 16.05 95.30 -114.03
CA GLN A 13 16.80 95.41 -112.79
C GLN A 13 15.89 95.55 -111.55
N ASN A 14 14.74 96.21 -111.68
CA ASN A 14 13.73 96.25 -110.61
C ASN A 14 13.08 94.88 -110.37
N VAL A 15 12.79 94.14 -111.44
CA VAL A 15 12.24 92.77 -111.33
C VAL A 15 13.25 91.84 -110.67
N ASP A 16 14.53 91.93 -111.03
CA ASP A 16 15.60 91.11 -110.43
C ASP A 16 15.80 91.45 -108.94
N LEU A 17 15.81 92.73 -108.56
CA LEU A 17 15.89 93.15 -107.16
C LEU A 17 14.66 92.75 -106.34
N GLN A 18 13.46 92.82 -106.93
CA GLN A 18 12.24 92.32 -106.30
C GLN A 18 12.28 90.81 -106.10
N GLN A 19 12.84 90.06 -107.05
CA GLN A 19 12.99 88.62 -106.95
C GLN A 19 13.99 88.22 -105.85
N ILE A 20 15.10 88.97 -105.71
CA ILE A 20 16.07 88.77 -104.62
C ILE A 20 15.43 89.11 -103.26
N LEU A 21 14.71 90.22 -103.14
CA LEU A 21 14.00 90.60 -101.91
C LEU A 21 12.91 89.59 -101.53
N GLN A 22 12.19 89.03 -102.50
CA GLN A 22 11.24 87.96 -102.26
C GLN A 22 11.95 86.68 -101.79
N GLY A 23 13.08 86.33 -102.40
CA GLY A 23 13.91 85.20 -101.98
C GLY A 23 14.44 85.35 -100.55
N GLU A 24 14.92 86.54 -100.16
CA GLU A 24 15.37 86.82 -98.80
C GLU A 24 14.21 86.82 -97.79
N ARG A 25 13.02 87.30 -98.17
CA ARG A 25 11.82 87.21 -97.33
C ARG A 25 11.37 85.78 -97.09
N VAL A 26 11.44 84.91 -98.09
CA VAL A 26 11.11 83.48 -97.93
C VAL A 26 12.12 82.81 -97.00
N LYS A 27 13.42 83.10 -97.14
CA LYS A 27 14.44 82.59 -96.21
C LYS A 27 14.24 83.08 -94.78
N LEU A 28 13.88 84.35 -94.59
CA LEU A 28 13.53 84.89 -93.27
C LEU A 28 12.31 84.19 -92.68
N TRP A 29 11.28 83.95 -93.49
CA TRP A 29 10.07 83.23 -93.06
C TRP A 29 10.35 81.76 -92.68
N GLU A 30 11.19 81.07 -93.46
CA GLU A 30 11.65 79.72 -93.14
C GLU A 30 12.47 79.70 -91.85
N LEU A 31 13.41 80.65 -91.68
CA LEU A 31 14.21 80.79 -90.46
C LEU A 31 13.34 81.08 -89.24
N GLU A 32 12.34 81.96 -89.35
CA GLU A 32 11.36 82.21 -88.29
C GLU A 32 10.52 80.95 -87.98
N GLY A 33 10.17 80.17 -88.99
CA GLY A 33 9.47 78.89 -88.83
C GLY A 33 10.33 77.85 -88.11
N HIS A 34 11.62 77.78 -88.43
CA HIS A 34 12.60 76.94 -87.73
C HIS A 34 12.84 77.41 -86.31
N LEU A 35 12.94 78.72 -86.07
CA LEU A 35 13.06 79.32 -84.74
C LEU A 35 11.87 78.92 -83.87
N LYS A 36 10.64 79.05 -84.38
CA LYS A 36 9.42 78.64 -83.65
C LYS A 36 9.35 77.14 -83.37
N LYS A 37 9.86 76.29 -84.26
CA LYS A 37 9.92 74.83 -84.02
C LYS A 37 10.93 74.50 -82.93
N VAL A 38 12.13 75.07 -83.02
CA VAL A 38 13.18 74.89 -82.01
C VAL A 38 12.76 75.46 -80.67
N GLU A 39 12.08 76.61 -80.63
CA GLU A 39 11.49 77.16 -79.40
C GLU A 39 10.46 76.22 -78.78
N LYS A 40 9.57 75.63 -79.59
CA LYS A 40 8.61 74.62 -79.11
C LYS A 40 9.27 73.35 -78.62
N GLU A 41 10.32 72.87 -79.29
CA GLU A 41 11.10 71.70 -78.86
C GLU A 41 11.82 72.00 -77.54
N ILE A 42 12.46 73.17 -77.41
CA ILE A 42 13.09 73.64 -76.17
C ILE A 42 12.04 73.73 -75.04
N GLU A 43 10.85 74.23 -75.32
CA GLU A 43 9.79 74.34 -74.31
C GLU A 43 9.22 72.97 -73.90
N SER A 44 9.15 72.01 -74.85
CA SER A 44 8.79 70.62 -74.54
C SER A 44 9.86 69.90 -73.70
N LEU A 45 11.14 70.13 -73.99
CA LEU A 45 12.25 69.59 -73.22
C LEU A 45 12.31 70.22 -71.83
N ARG A 46 12.13 71.53 -71.68
CA ARG A 46 12.06 72.20 -70.37
C ARG A 46 10.90 71.74 -69.50
N LYS A 47 9.78 71.31 -70.10
CA LYS A 47 8.64 70.72 -69.37
C LYS A 47 8.92 69.29 -68.89
N ASN A 48 9.72 68.53 -69.64
CA ASN A 48 10.10 67.15 -69.29
C ASN A 48 11.38 67.07 -68.46
N GLU A 49 12.20 68.13 -68.46
CA GLU A 49 13.34 68.29 -67.58
C GLU A 49 12.84 68.47 -66.15
N VAL A 50 12.87 67.37 -65.41
CA VAL A 50 12.80 67.39 -63.96
C VAL A 50 13.97 68.26 -63.47
N THR A 51 13.65 69.42 -62.92
CA THR A 51 14.64 70.39 -62.47
C THR A 51 15.60 69.72 -61.47
N ASP A 52 16.90 70.05 -61.53
CA ASP A 52 17.93 69.50 -60.63
C ASP A 52 17.55 69.62 -59.13
N SER A 53 16.72 70.63 -58.81
CA SER A 53 16.07 70.81 -57.51
C SER A 53 15.16 69.65 -57.10
N CYS A 54 14.36 69.09 -58.02
CA CYS A 54 13.43 67.99 -57.75
C CYS A 54 14.18 66.65 -57.56
N TYR A 55 15.30 66.43 -58.26
CA TYR A 55 16.19 65.29 -57.99
C TYR A 55 16.85 65.39 -56.62
N LYS A 56 17.38 66.57 -56.27
CA LYS A 56 17.92 66.84 -54.92
C LYS A 56 16.88 66.65 -53.83
N GLU A 57 15.64 67.04 -54.07
CA GLU A 57 14.54 66.82 -53.14
C GLU A 57 14.17 65.34 -53.00
N SER A 58 14.16 64.57 -54.10
CA SER A 58 13.91 63.12 -54.09
C SER A 58 15.01 62.36 -53.35
N ILE A 59 16.29 62.66 -53.62
CA ILE A 59 17.44 62.10 -52.90
C ILE A 59 17.35 62.48 -51.41
N GLY A 60 16.99 63.73 -51.09
CA GLY A 60 16.75 64.16 -49.71
C GLY A 60 15.62 63.40 -49.02
N LYS A 61 14.53 63.07 -49.73
CA LYS A 61 13.42 62.24 -49.21
C LYS A 61 13.85 60.80 -48.96
N VAL A 62 14.62 60.20 -49.87
CA VAL A 62 15.16 58.84 -49.73
C VAL A 62 16.14 58.79 -48.55
N GLN A 63 17.09 59.73 -48.46
CA GLN A 63 18.05 59.78 -47.35
C GLN A 63 17.35 59.94 -46.00
N LYS A 64 16.35 60.81 -45.91
CA LYS A 64 15.51 60.95 -44.69
C LYS A 64 14.77 59.65 -44.36
N SER A 65 14.37 58.88 -45.37
CA SER A 65 13.69 57.59 -45.16
C SER A 65 14.66 56.51 -44.68
N VAL A 66 15.88 56.47 -45.22
CA VAL A 66 16.97 55.59 -44.75
C VAL A 66 17.28 55.88 -43.28
N VAL A 67 17.51 57.14 -42.91
CA VAL A 67 17.79 57.53 -41.51
C VAL A 67 16.65 57.13 -40.57
N LYS A 68 15.38 57.26 -41.00
CA LYS A 68 14.23 56.81 -40.20
C LYS A 68 14.23 55.30 -40.00
N LEU A 69 14.57 54.52 -41.03
CA LEU A 69 14.64 53.07 -40.94
C LEU A 69 15.82 52.61 -40.08
N GLU A 70 16.99 53.25 -40.20
CA GLU A 70 18.16 53.01 -39.36
C GLU A 70 17.85 53.32 -37.90
N ASN A 71 17.25 54.46 -37.59
CA ASN A 71 16.83 54.81 -36.23
C ASN A 71 15.81 53.80 -35.69
N ARG A 72 14.86 53.35 -36.51
CA ARG A 72 13.89 52.34 -36.09
C ARG A 72 14.55 50.97 -35.85
N LEU A 73 15.54 50.61 -36.66
CA LEU A 73 16.32 49.39 -36.47
C LEU A 73 17.14 49.47 -35.17
N ASP A 74 17.79 50.60 -34.90
CA ASP A 74 18.55 50.81 -33.66
C ASP A 74 17.65 50.73 -32.42
N VAL A 75 16.45 51.33 -32.45
CA VAL A 75 15.47 51.20 -31.37
C VAL A 75 15.04 49.75 -31.16
N VAL A 76 14.84 48.98 -32.22
CA VAL A 76 14.48 47.56 -32.12
C VAL A 76 15.66 46.74 -31.57
N ASN A 77 16.88 47.00 -32.03
CA ASN A 77 18.08 46.33 -31.53
C ASN A 77 18.33 46.61 -30.05
N LYS A 78 18.17 47.86 -29.59
CA LYS A 78 18.26 48.20 -28.17
C LYS A 78 17.25 47.41 -27.34
N LYS A 79 15.97 47.39 -27.75
CA LYS A 79 14.93 46.60 -27.10
C LYS A 79 15.25 45.10 -27.09
N CYS A 80 15.79 44.57 -28.19
CA CYS A 80 16.21 43.18 -28.28
C CYS A 80 17.33 42.89 -27.28
N SER A 81 18.36 43.74 -27.23
CA SER A 81 19.45 43.65 -26.26
C SER A 81 18.93 43.70 -24.82
N ASP A 82 18.01 44.61 -24.49
CA ASP A 82 17.39 44.69 -23.15
C ASP A 82 16.71 43.37 -22.78
N VAL A 83 15.89 42.81 -23.67
CA VAL A 83 15.22 41.52 -23.46
C VAL A 83 16.24 40.38 -23.30
N LEU A 84 17.33 40.38 -24.06
CA LEU A 84 18.39 39.38 -23.93
C LEU A 84 19.12 39.49 -22.59
N THR A 85 19.36 40.71 -22.09
CA THR A 85 19.96 40.89 -20.76
C THR A 85 19.03 40.38 -19.65
N GLU A 86 17.73 40.68 -19.72
CA GLU A 86 16.74 40.14 -18.78
C GLU A 86 16.64 38.60 -18.89
N ASN A 87 16.65 38.04 -20.10
CA ASN A 87 16.66 36.59 -20.29
C ASN A 87 17.91 35.95 -19.67
N CYS A 88 19.08 36.59 -19.81
CA CYS A 88 20.31 36.14 -19.18
C CYS A 88 20.21 36.14 -17.65
N LYS A 89 19.66 37.21 -17.05
CA LYS A 89 19.42 37.28 -15.59
C LYS A 89 18.48 36.16 -15.11
N LEU A 90 17.38 35.92 -15.83
CA LEU A 90 16.44 34.85 -15.50
C LEU A 90 17.11 33.47 -15.58
N ARG A 91 17.93 33.21 -16.61
CA ARG A 91 18.70 31.96 -16.72
C ARG A 91 19.66 31.77 -15.56
N ASN A 92 20.37 32.82 -15.16
CA ASN A 92 21.27 32.76 -14.02
C ASN A 92 20.52 32.49 -12.71
N SER A 93 19.35 33.10 -12.52
CA SER A 93 18.49 32.84 -11.36
C SER A 93 17.98 31.39 -11.34
N ILE A 94 17.55 30.85 -12.49
CA ILE A 94 17.14 29.45 -12.62
C ILE A 94 18.30 28.52 -12.28
N ASN A 95 19.49 28.77 -12.84
CA ASN A 95 20.67 27.95 -12.55
C ASN A 95 21.06 27.99 -11.07
N HIS A 96 20.99 29.16 -10.43
CA HIS A 96 21.24 29.29 -8.99
C HIS A 96 20.23 28.46 -8.17
N MET A 97 18.93 28.56 -8.47
CA MET A 97 17.90 27.76 -7.79
C MET A 97 18.07 26.26 -8.01
N LEU A 98 18.51 25.83 -9.19
CA LEU A 98 18.80 24.43 -9.47
C LEU A 98 20.01 23.93 -8.67
N GLN A 99 21.05 24.75 -8.54
CA GLN A 99 22.20 24.43 -7.70
C GLN A 99 21.82 24.32 -6.23
N ASP A 100 21.02 25.27 -5.72
CA ASP A 100 20.52 25.22 -4.35
C ASP A 100 19.69 23.96 -4.12
N ARG A 101 18.79 23.62 -5.05
CA ARG A 101 18.01 22.37 -4.98
C ARG A 101 18.91 21.13 -4.94
N SER A 102 19.99 21.11 -5.72
CA SER A 102 20.97 20.01 -5.68
C SER A 102 21.63 19.91 -4.32
N ASN A 103 22.14 21.03 -3.79
CA ASN A 103 22.77 21.08 -2.48
C ASN A 103 21.81 20.64 -1.36
N PHE A 104 20.55 21.11 -1.41
CA PHE A 104 19.52 20.69 -0.45
C PHE A 104 19.22 19.20 -0.54
N ASN A 105 19.17 18.64 -1.75
CA ASN A 105 18.95 17.21 -1.93
C ASN A 105 20.14 16.39 -1.37
N ASP A 106 21.37 16.84 -1.57
CA ASP A 106 22.56 16.16 -1.04
C ASP A 106 22.61 16.20 0.50
N MET A 107 22.29 17.36 1.09
CA MET A 107 22.15 17.50 2.54
C MET A 107 21.03 16.62 3.09
N TRP A 108 19.89 16.58 2.41
CA TRP A 108 18.75 15.74 2.78
C TRP A 108 19.13 14.26 2.76
N GLN A 109 19.77 13.78 1.69
CA GLN A 109 20.23 12.39 1.60
C GLN A 109 21.20 12.06 2.74
N THR A 110 22.13 12.96 3.05
CA THR A 110 23.07 12.78 4.17
C THR A 110 22.36 12.72 5.52
N MET A 111 21.34 13.56 5.75
CA MET A 111 20.53 13.47 6.98
C MET A 111 19.75 12.16 7.05
N VAL A 112 19.19 11.70 5.93
CA VAL A 112 18.46 10.42 5.86
C VAL A 112 19.38 9.24 6.14
N THR A 113 20.61 9.23 5.61
CA THR A 113 21.57 8.16 5.88
C THR A 113 21.97 8.15 7.36
N GLN A 114 22.30 9.30 7.95
CA GLN A 114 22.64 9.40 9.37
C GLN A 114 21.48 8.98 10.28
N PHE A 115 20.25 9.35 9.93
CA PHE A 115 19.06 8.93 10.68
C PHE A 115 18.88 7.41 10.64
N ASN A 116 19.04 6.80 9.46
CA ASN A 116 18.93 5.35 9.31
C ASN A 116 20.06 4.59 10.04
N GLU A 117 21.28 5.13 10.04
CA GLU A 117 22.39 4.59 10.83
C GLU A 117 22.10 4.67 12.33
N GLY A 118 21.60 5.81 12.83
CA GLY A 118 21.17 5.95 14.22
C GLY A 118 20.07 4.97 14.61
N LYS A 119 19.07 4.76 13.74
CA LYS A 119 18.03 3.74 13.93
C LYS A 119 18.62 2.33 14.00
N LYS A 120 19.57 2.00 13.12
CA LYS A 120 20.25 0.71 13.13
C LYS A 120 21.02 0.49 14.43
N TYR A 121 21.74 1.50 14.92
CA TYR A 121 22.46 1.44 16.19
C TYR A 121 21.52 1.21 17.38
N ILE A 122 20.36 1.91 17.41
CA ILE A 122 19.35 1.70 18.46
C ILE A 122 18.80 0.27 18.41
N MET A 123 18.51 -0.26 17.22
CA MET A 123 18.04 -1.64 17.05
C MET A 123 19.07 -2.65 17.56
N GLU A 124 20.34 -2.47 17.19
CA GLU A 124 21.42 -3.33 17.68
C GLU A 124 21.58 -3.28 19.21
N LEU A 125 21.43 -2.10 19.81
CA LEU A 125 21.48 -1.96 21.28
C LEU A 125 20.29 -2.63 21.97
N ILE A 126 19.10 -2.60 21.36
CA ILE A 126 17.93 -3.35 21.84
C ILE A 126 18.22 -4.85 21.76
N ASP A 127 18.71 -5.35 20.61
CA ASP A 127 19.02 -6.77 20.44
C ASP A 127 20.07 -7.25 21.46
N GLN A 128 21.14 -6.48 21.67
CA GLN A 128 22.15 -6.78 22.69
C GLN A 128 21.54 -6.78 24.11
N SER A 129 20.64 -5.85 24.39
CA SER A 129 19.95 -5.76 25.69
C SER A 129 19.03 -6.95 25.93
N THR A 130 18.29 -7.38 24.90
CA THR A 130 17.42 -8.57 24.97
C THR A 130 18.25 -9.83 25.20
N VAL A 131 19.33 -10.03 24.45
CA VAL A 131 20.22 -11.20 24.66
C VAL A 131 20.81 -11.20 26.08
N ALA A 132 21.24 -10.05 26.60
CA ALA A 132 21.74 -9.96 27.97
C ALA A 132 20.65 -10.25 29.01
N PHE A 133 19.40 -9.86 28.74
CA PHE A 133 18.26 -10.14 29.60
C PHE A 133 17.93 -11.63 29.64
N ASP A 134 17.87 -12.28 28.47
CA ASP A 134 17.60 -13.71 28.35
C ASP A 134 18.66 -14.55 29.07
N LEU A 135 19.94 -14.21 28.87
CA LEU A 135 21.05 -14.86 29.60
C LEU A 135 20.95 -14.69 31.11
N ARG A 136 20.56 -13.49 31.58
CA ARG A 136 20.36 -13.24 33.01
C ARG A 136 19.22 -14.11 33.55
N GLU A 137 18.12 -14.23 32.80
CA GLU A 137 16.97 -15.05 33.18
C GLU A 137 17.34 -16.54 33.26
N GLU A 138 18.06 -17.07 32.27
CA GLU A 138 18.58 -18.43 32.28
C GLU A 138 19.46 -18.71 33.52
N LEU A 139 20.38 -17.78 33.84
CA LEU A 139 21.23 -17.91 35.02
C LEU A 139 20.44 -17.84 36.32
N CYS A 140 19.44 -16.96 36.41
CA CYS A 140 18.54 -16.88 37.57
C CYS A 140 17.77 -18.20 37.75
N ASN A 141 17.22 -18.75 36.67
CA ASN A 141 16.51 -20.04 36.69
C ASN A 141 17.43 -21.18 37.12
N LYS A 142 18.64 -21.25 36.57
CA LYS A 142 19.65 -22.26 36.97
C LYS A 142 20.03 -22.13 38.45
N LEU A 143 20.20 -20.90 38.94
CA LEU A 143 20.51 -20.64 40.35
C LEU A 143 19.35 -21.05 41.26
N GLN A 144 18.10 -20.82 40.84
CA GLN A 144 16.92 -21.23 41.58
C GLN A 144 16.84 -22.76 41.69
N VAL A 145 17.00 -23.48 40.57
CA VAL A 145 17.04 -24.95 40.54
C VAL A 145 18.13 -25.51 41.47
N LEU A 146 19.32 -24.91 41.46
CA LEU A 146 20.41 -25.33 42.35
C LEU A 146 20.10 -25.07 43.82
N LYS A 147 19.44 -23.96 44.16
CA LYS A 147 18.98 -23.69 45.53
C LYS A 147 17.95 -24.69 45.99
N ASP A 148 16.95 -24.98 45.15
CA ASP A 148 15.88 -25.92 45.48
C ASP A 148 16.43 -27.34 45.67
N ARG A 149 17.36 -27.76 44.80
CA ARG A 149 18.10 -29.01 44.98
C ARG A 149 18.88 -29.03 46.30
N SER A 150 19.61 -27.96 46.62
CA SER A 150 20.39 -27.89 47.86
C SER A 150 19.51 -27.94 49.11
N GLU A 151 18.31 -27.33 49.10
CA GLU A 151 17.40 -27.39 50.25
C GLU A 151 16.76 -28.78 50.35
N ASN A 152 16.40 -29.41 49.23
CA ASN A 152 15.90 -30.78 49.22
C ASN A 152 16.94 -31.76 49.76
N ASP A 153 18.20 -31.67 49.30
CA ASP A 153 19.30 -32.53 49.78
C ASP A 153 19.51 -32.35 51.30
N LYS A 154 19.44 -31.11 51.79
CA LYS A 154 19.51 -30.83 53.23
C LYS A 154 18.33 -31.44 54.01
N ILE A 155 17.11 -31.35 53.48
CA ILE A 155 15.94 -31.98 54.10
C ILE A 155 16.11 -33.49 54.16
N MET A 156 16.57 -34.11 53.07
CA MET A 156 16.84 -35.56 53.00
C MET A 156 17.91 -35.97 54.03
N HIS A 157 19.03 -35.27 54.10
CA HIS A 157 20.06 -35.54 55.10
C HIS A 157 19.56 -35.38 56.54
N ILE A 158 18.69 -34.40 56.81
CA ILE A 158 18.07 -34.26 58.13
C ILE A 158 17.17 -35.46 58.44
N GLN A 159 16.41 -35.94 57.47
CA GLN A 159 15.54 -37.12 57.64
C GLN A 159 16.36 -38.39 57.89
N GLU A 160 17.42 -38.62 57.10
CA GLU A 160 18.37 -39.73 57.28
C GLU A 160 18.99 -39.69 58.68
N MET A 161 19.48 -38.52 59.11
CA MET A 161 20.07 -38.34 60.45
C MET A 161 19.05 -38.64 61.56
N ARG A 162 17.79 -38.21 61.41
CA ARG A 162 16.72 -38.52 62.37
C ARG A 162 16.39 -40.01 62.40
N GLU A 163 16.43 -40.71 61.27
CA GLU A 163 16.21 -42.14 61.23
C GLU A 163 17.36 -42.90 61.90
N MET A 164 18.62 -42.54 61.59
CA MET A 164 19.79 -43.11 62.25
C MET A 164 19.75 -42.90 63.76
N GLN A 165 19.35 -41.71 64.21
CA GLN A 165 19.18 -41.41 65.63
C GLN A 165 18.09 -42.28 66.27
N ARG A 166 16.94 -42.49 65.60
CA ARG A 166 15.87 -43.40 66.08
C ARG A 166 16.35 -44.85 66.17
N ARG A 167 17.12 -45.33 65.19
CA ARG A 167 17.71 -46.68 65.21
C ARG A 167 18.68 -46.84 66.39
N LEU A 168 19.57 -45.87 66.59
CA LEU A 168 20.50 -45.85 67.74
C LEU A 168 19.75 -45.83 69.08
N GLU A 169 18.69 -45.05 69.22
CA GLU A 169 17.88 -45.04 70.44
C GLU A 169 17.15 -46.36 70.69
N HIS A 170 16.62 -46.98 69.63
CA HIS A 170 16.01 -48.30 69.70
C HIS A 170 17.04 -49.35 70.16
N ASP A 171 18.21 -49.38 69.54
CA ASP A 171 19.29 -50.30 69.88
C ASP A 171 19.80 -50.06 71.31
N ALA A 172 19.91 -48.81 71.76
CA ALA A 172 20.26 -48.47 73.13
C ALA A 172 19.18 -48.94 74.13
N LYS A 173 17.89 -48.83 73.79
CA LYS A 173 16.79 -49.38 74.61
C LYS A 173 16.83 -50.90 74.65
N LEU A 174 17.10 -51.55 73.51
CA LEU A 174 17.21 -52.99 73.40
C LEU A 174 18.41 -53.53 74.20
N GLN A 175 19.55 -52.86 74.12
CA GLN A 175 20.73 -53.17 74.93
C GLN A 175 20.41 -53.08 76.42
N LYS A 176 19.78 -51.99 76.87
CA LYS A 176 19.32 -51.85 78.27
C LYS A 176 18.35 -52.97 78.66
N PHE A 177 17.44 -53.37 77.76
CA PHE A 177 16.53 -54.48 78.00
C PHE A 177 17.28 -55.81 78.18
N PHE A 178 18.26 -56.10 77.32
CA PHE A 178 19.12 -57.28 77.46
C PHE A 178 19.96 -57.22 78.73
N ASP A 179 20.50 -56.07 79.10
CA ASP A 179 21.24 -55.90 80.35
C ASP A 179 20.35 -56.17 81.58
N ILE A 180 19.07 -55.76 81.55
CA ILE A 180 18.10 -56.03 82.61
C ILE A 180 17.68 -57.50 82.63
N LYS A 181 17.44 -58.12 81.47
CA LYS A 181 17.00 -59.52 81.35
C LYS A 181 18.13 -60.52 81.62
N GLY A 182 19.34 -60.17 81.18
CA GLY A 182 20.58 -60.94 81.36
C GLY A 182 21.10 -60.93 82.79
N LYS A 183 20.60 -60.04 83.66
CA LYS A 183 20.77 -60.18 85.11
C LYS A 183 20.11 -61.48 85.55
N LYS A 184 20.96 -62.50 85.78
CA LYS A 184 20.55 -63.82 86.27
C LYS A 184 19.82 -63.64 87.60
N ARG A 185 18.48 -63.70 87.56
CA ARG A 185 17.64 -63.78 88.76
C ARG A 185 17.82 -65.21 89.27
N LEU A 186 18.66 -65.38 90.28
CA LEU A 186 18.85 -66.69 90.90
C LEU A 186 17.55 -67.03 91.65
N ASN A 187 16.67 -67.79 91.00
CA ASN A 187 15.42 -68.25 91.58
C ASN A 187 15.46 -69.79 91.59
N PRO A 188 15.86 -70.42 92.72
CA PRO A 188 16.09 -71.86 92.78
C PRO A 188 14.84 -72.70 92.47
N GLU A 189 13.65 -72.12 92.57
CA GLU A 189 12.37 -72.75 92.23
C GLU A 189 12.12 -72.83 90.70
N LEU A 190 12.68 -71.89 89.91
CA LEU A 190 12.53 -71.89 88.44
C LEU A 190 13.43 -72.91 87.77
N GLU A 191 14.62 -73.20 88.29
CA GLU A 191 15.51 -74.27 87.76
C GLU A 191 14.85 -75.65 87.91
N GLN A 192 14.18 -75.92 89.04
CA GLN A 192 13.38 -77.13 89.22
C GLN A 192 12.15 -77.16 88.29
N ARG A 193 11.50 -76.00 88.07
CA ARG A 193 10.34 -75.90 87.17
C ARG A 193 10.71 -76.00 85.69
N GLU A 194 11.89 -75.54 85.27
CA GLU A 194 12.41 -75.70 83.92
C GLU A 194 12.87 -77.14 83.65
N ALA A 195 13.45 -77.82 84.63
CA ALA A 195 13.73 -79.26 84.55
C ALA A 195 12.42 -80.06 84.39
N ASN A 196 11.40 -79.75 85.19
CA ASN A 196 10.08 -80.38 85.09
C ASN A 196 9.35 -80.00 83.78
N LYS A 197 9.50 -78.78 83.28
CA LYS A 197 8.97 -78.38 81.96
C LYS A 197 9.68 -79.10 80.82
N LYS A 198 11.00 -79.33 80.90
CA LYS A 198 11.72 -80.13 79.89
C LYS A 198 11.25 -81.58 79.86
N LEU A 199 10.92 -82.16 81.03
CA LEU A 199 10.31 -83.49 81.12
C LEU A 199 8.89 -83.50 80.53
N ALA A 200 8.04 -82.54 80.91
CA ALA A 200 6.69 -82.42 80.35
C ALA A 200 6.68 -82.11 78.84
N LEU A 201 7.69 -81.38 78.34
CA LEU A 201 7.86 -81.11 76.91
C LEU A 201 8.28 -82.39 76.17
N LYS A 202 9.15 -83.22 76.75
CA LYS A 202 9.44 -84.55 76.21
C LYS A 202 8.19 -85.43 76.16
N GLU A 203 7.41 -85.48 77.24
CA GLU A 203 6.15 -86.24 77.28
C GLU A 203 5.10 -85.69 76.29
N ASN A 204 5.08 -84.38 76.03
CA ASN A 204 4.23 -83.79 75.00
C ASN A 204 4.74 -84.12 73.58
N TYR A 205 6.05 -84.13 73.34
CA TYR A 205 6.60 -84.56 72.06
C TYR A 205 6.34 -86.05 71.82
N GLU A 206 6.42 -86.89 72.86
CA GLU A 206 6.04 -88.30 72.77
C GLU A 206 4.55 -88.46 72.45
N ARG A 207 3.66 -87.72 73.11
CA ARG A 207 2.22 -87.71 72.76
C ARG A 207 1.95 -87.19 71.35
N GLN A 208 2.65 -86.14 70.90
CA GLN A 208 2.52 -85.64 69.52
C GLN A 208 3.03 -86.67 68.51
N LEU A 209 4.10 -87.39 68.82
CA LEU A 209 4.58 -88.48 67.97
C LEU A 209 3.56 -89.62 67.91
N GLU A 210 2.91 -89.97 69.02
CA GLU A 210 1.80 -90.93 69.05
C GLU A 210 0.60 -90.46 68.23
N GLU A 211 0.22 -89.18 68.32
CA GLU A 211 -0.85 -88.58 67.50
C GLU A 211 -0.49 -88.55 66.01
N TYR A 212 0.74 -88.18 65.65
CA TYR A 212 1.20 -88.23 64.26
C TYR A 212 1.26 -89.66 63.73
N HIS A 213 1.65 -90.64 64.56
CA HIS A 213 1.59 -92.05 64.21
C HIS A 213 0.14 -92.50 63.97
N ALA A 214 -0.81 -92.11 64.83
CA ALA A 214 -2.22 -92.41 64.66
C ALA A 214 -2.80 -91.78 63.39
N ILE A 215 -2.47 -90.52 63.09
CA ILE A 215 -2.91 -89.85 61.85
C ILE A 215 -2.31 -90.53 60.61
N ILE A 216 -1.05 -90.94 60.66
CA ILE A 216 -0.42 -91.67 59.56
C ILE A 216 -1.10 -93.04 59.37
N ASP A 217 -1.46 -93.72 60.45
CA ASP A 217 -2.18 -95.00 60.38
C ASP A 217 -3.63 -94.82 59.87
N ASP A 218 -4.33 -93.76 60.27
CA ASP A 218 -5.65 -93.39 59.72
C ASP A 218 -5.56 -93.07 58.20
N ILE A 219 -4.51 -92.38 57.76
CA ILE A 219 -4.29 -92.08 56.34
C ILE A 219 -3.95 -93.37 55.56
N LYS A 220 -3.18 -94.31 56.13
CA LYS A 220 -2.96 -95.63 55.52
C LYS A 220 -4.26 -96.41 55.35
N GLU A 221 -5.16 -96.34 56.33
CA GLU A 221 -6.45 -97.02 56.29
C GLU A 221 -7.38 -96.41 55.22
N LEU A 222 -7.39 -95.08 55.08
CA LEU A 222 -8.19 -94.37 54.07
C LEU A 222 -7.70 -94.59 52.63
N TYR A 223 -6.39 -94.69 52.42
CA TYR A 223 -5.81 -94.88 51.08
C TYR A 223 -5.56 -96.35 50.71
N ALA A 224 -5.74 -97.29 51.65
CA ALA A 224 -5.54 -98.74 51.48
C ALA A 224 -4.16 -99.11 50.89
N VAL A 225 -3.11 -98.42 51.34
CA VAL A 225 -1.70 -98.67 50.96
C VAL A 225 -0.89 -98.96 52.23
N GLU A 226 -0.29 -100.14 52.32
CA GLU A 226 0.45 -100.60 53.51
C GLU A 226 1.86 -99.99 53.63
N ASP A 227 2.41 -99.44 52.54
CA ASP A 227 3.78 -98.90 52.49
C ASP A 227 3.82 -97.36 52.55
N THR A 228 4.38 -96.82 53.64
CA THR A 228 4.49 -95.37 53.88
C THR A 228 5.29 -94.64 52.81
N ASP A 229 6.27 -95.32 52.22
CA ASP A 229 7.14 -94.73 51.21
C ASP A 229 6.40 -94.57 49.87
N SER A 230 5.51 -95.51 49.55
CA SER A 230 4.64 -95.43 48.37
C SER A 230 3.60 -94.31 48.49
N LEU A 231 2.97 -94.16 49.67
CA LEU A 231 2.04 -93.08 49.95
C LEU A 231 2.71 -91.70 49.84
N THR A 232 3.91 -91.55 50.43
CA THR A 232 4.68 -90.30 50.34
C THR A 232 5.09 -89.99 48.90
N ALA A 233 5.47 -91.00 48.12
CA ALA A 233 5.79 -90.83 46.70
C ALA A 233 4.56 -90.39 45.87
N GLN A 234 3.37 -90.91 46.17
CA GLN A 234 2.13 -90.51 45.49
C GLN A 234 1.72 -89.09 45.87
N PHE A 235 1.80 -88.71 47.15
CA PHE A 235 1.56 -87.33 47.58
C PHE A 235 2.56 -86.36 46.96
N LYS A 236 3.85 -86.72 46.93
CA LYS A 236 4.87 -85.90 46.29
C LYS A 236 4.60 -85.71 44.81
N ARG A 237 4.17 -86.77 44.10
CA ARG A 237 3.78 -86.66 42.70
C ARG A 237 2.56 -85.75 42.51
N GLN A 238 1.54 -85.88 43.34
CA GLN A 238 0.37 -84.99 43.31
C GLN A 238 0.73 -83.55 43.68
N GLU A 239 1.65 -83.35 44.61
CA GLU A 239 2.18 -82.04 44.99
C GLU A 239 2.97 -81.42 43.84
N GLU A 240 3.80 -82.18 43.15
CA GLU A 240 4.53 -81.74 41.95
C GLU A 240 3.56 -81.38 40.81
N GLU A 241 2.50 -82.17 40.58
CA GLU A 241 1.44 -81.88 39.61
C GLU A 241 0.65 -80.61 40.00
N ASN A 242 0.28 -80.47 41.27
CA ASN A 242 -0.40 -79.27 41.78
C ASN A 242 0.49 -78.03 41.75
N PHE A 243 1.78 -78.17 42.04
CA PHE A 243 2.75 -77.09 41.96
C PHE A 243 2.94 -76.65 40.51
N ALA A 244 3.03 -77.58 39.56
CA ALA A 244 3.08 -77.27 38.13
C ALA A 244 1.81 -76.53 37.67
N LEU A 245 0.62 -76.98 38.11
CA LEU A 245 -0.63 -76.28 37.82
C LEU A 245 -0.68 -74.89 38.45
N PHE A 246 -0.20 -74.73 39.69
CA PHE A 246 -0.14 -73.44 40.36
C PHE A 246 0.84 -72.49 39.68
N SER A 247 2.02 -72.98 39.28
CA SER A 247 2.98 -72.21 38.48
C SER A 247 2.37 -71.76 37.15
N TYR A 248 1.66 -72.64 36.45
CA TYR A 248 0.99 -72.29 35.20
C TYR A 248 -0.11 -71.25 35.40
N VAL A 249 -0.92 -71.36 36.46
CA VAL A 249 -1.94 -70.37 36.80
C VAL A 249 -1.32 -69.01 37.13
N ASN A 250 -0.19 -68.99 37.83
CA ASN A 250 0.52 -67.74 38.12
C ASN A 250 1.12 -67.11 36.87
N GLU A 251 1.70 -67.91 35.97
CA GLU A 251 2.23 -67.42 34.70
C GLU A 251 1.12 -66.85 33.81
N LEU A 252 -0.02 -67.53 33.73
CA LEU A 252 -1.21 -67.03 33.01
C LEU A 252 -1.76 -65.76 33.66
N SER A 253 -1.77 -65.68 34.99
CA SER A 253 -2.19 -64.47 35.71
C SER A 253 -1.27 -63.29 35.40
N HIS A 254 0.04 -63.53 35.33
CA HIS A 254 1.01 -62.51 34.95
C HIS A 254 0.86 -62.09 33.48
N GLU A 255 0.61 -63.03 32.57
CA GLU A 255 0.31 -62.72 31.17
C GLU A 255 -0.96 -61.85 31.06
N VAL A 256 -2.01 -62.16 31.83
CA VAL A 256 -3.23 -61.33 31.89
C VAL A 256 -2.93 -59.92 32.43
N GLU A 257 -2.10 -59.79 33.48
CA GLU A 257 -1.70 -58.48 34.00
C GLU A 257 -0.96 -57.66 32.94
N THR A 258 0.03 -58.24 32.26
CA THR A 258 0.79 -57.53 31.21
C THR A 258 -0.08 -57.17 30.00
N LEU A 259 -1.01 -58.04 29.60
CA LEU A 259 -1.99 -57.73 28.56
C LEU A 259 -2.94 -56.61 28.99
N ASN A 260 -3.32 -56.55 30.26
CA ASN A 260 -4.17 -55.49 30.78
C ASN A 260 -3.44 -54.16 30.86
N GLU A 261 -2.17 -54.16 31.28
CA GLU A 261 -1.30 -52.97 31.26
C GLU A 261 -1.14 -52.42 29.84
N THR A 262 -0.80 -53.27 28.88
CA THR A 262 -0.68 -52.85 27.47
C THR A 262 -2.00 -52.37 26.88
N THR A 263 -3.13 -52.98 27.27
CA THR A 263 -4.47 -52.51 26.86
C THR A 263 -4.76 -51.14 27.45
N GLN A 264 -4.38 -50.90 28.72
CA GLN A 264 -4.53 -49.61 29.36
C GLN A 264 -3.65 -48.55 28.67
N GLU A 265 -2.38 -48.84 28.41
CA GLU A 265 -1.47 -47.93 27.70
C GLU A 265 -2.01 -47.56 26.31
N LEU A 266 -2.52 -48.53 25.55
CA LEU A 266 -3.14 -48.28 24.25
C LEU A 266 -4.41 -47.43 24.38
N SER A 267 -5.22 -47.65 25.41
CA SER A 267 -6.43 -46.84 25.65
C SER A 267 -6.09 -45.38 25.97
N GLU A 268 -5.06 -45.14 26.79
CA GLU A 268 -4.58 -43.80 27.14
C GLU A 268 -3.99 -43.08 25.92
N GLU A 269 -3.27 -43.81 25.05
CA GLU A 269 -2.75 -43.24 23.80
C GLU A 269 -3.87 -42.90 22.81
N ILE A 270 -4.93 -43.72 22.71
CA ILE A 270 -6.11 -43.40 21.91
C ILE A 270 -6.78 -42.13 22.42
N GLU A 271 -6.98 -41.99 23.73
CA GLU A 271 -7.58 -40.79 24.34
C GLU A 271 -6.74 -39.55 24.07
N ARG A 272 -5.41 -39.65 24.19
CA ARG A 272 -4.48 -38.56 23.85
C ARG A 272 -4.59 -38.14 22.40
N GLN A 273 -4.62 -39.10 21.46
CA GLN A 273 -4.75 -38.81 20.04
C GLN A 273 -6.12 -38.21 19.68
N GLN A 274 -7.18 -38.65 20.34
CA GLN A 274 -8.51 -38.06 20.18
C GLN A 274 -8.52 -36.60 20.66
N ALA A 275 -7.95 -36.31 21.83
CA ALA A 275 -7.85 -34.95 22.35
C ALA A 275 -7.03 -34.03 21.41
N GLU A 276 -5.90 -34.51 20.88
CA GLU A 276 -5.12 -33.76 19.90
C GLU A 276 -5.89 -33.51 18.59
N HIS A 277 -6.66 -34.51 18.13
CA HIS A 277 -7.45 -34.38 16.92
C HIS A 277 -8.57 -33.35 17.09
N GLU A 278 -9.28 -33.39 18.23
CA GLU A 278 -10.30 -32.40 18.57
C GLU A 278 -9.72 -30.98 18.67
N GLU A 279 -8.53 -30.82 19.28
CA GLU A 279 -7.86 -29.51 19.34
C GLU A 279 -7.47 -28.99 17.95
N LYS A 280 -6.94 -29.87 17.09
CA LYS A 280 -6.60 -29.53 15.69
C LYS A 280 -7.85 -29.15 14.89
N GLU A 281 -8.95 -29.89 15.04
CA GLU A 281 -10.23 -29.56 14.40
C GLU A 281 -10.78 -28.23 14.89
N LEU A 282 -10.72 -27.96 16.19
CA LEU A 282 -11.19 -26.70 16.77
C LEU A 282 -10.40 -25.53 16.20
N LYS A 283 -9.07 -25.64 16.15
CA LYS A 283 -8.18 -24.64 15.55
C LYS A 283 -8.50 -24.37 14.08
N GLN A 284 -8.68 -25.42 13.28
CA GLN A 284 -9.05 -25.26 11.87
C GLN A 284 -10.43 -24.61 11.70
N LYS A 285 -11.41 -24.99 12.53
CA LYS A 285 -12.75 -24.38 12.53
C LYS A 285 -12.69 -22.90 12.94
N THR A 286 -11.89 -22.54 13.94
CA THR A 286 -11.72 -21.13 14.35
C THR A 286 -11.01 -20.31 13.28
N GLU A 287 -9.96 -20.82 12.67
CA GLU A 287 -9.25 -20.14 11.58
C GLU A 287 -10.16 -19.93 10.36
N ALA A 288 -10.95 -20.94 10.00
CA ALA A 288 -11.92 -20.83 8.91
C ALA A 288 -13.04 -19.81 9.22
N LEU A 289 -13.52 -19.76 10.47
CA LEU A 289 -14.50 -18.78 10.92
C LEU A 289 -13.91 -17.36 10.90
N ASP A 290 -12.69 -17.18 11.37
CA ASP A 290 -12.00 -15.87 11.35
C ASP A 290 -11.79 -15.38 9.92
N TYR A 291 -11.39 -16.27 9.00
CA TYR A 291 -11.29 -15.95 7.59
C TYR A 291 -12.65 -15.51 7.02
N LEU A 292 -13.71 -16.29 7.27
CA LEU A 292 -15.05 -15.98 6.77
C LEU A 292 -15.61 -14.67 7.36
N ASN A 293 -15.36 -14.42 8.64
CA ASN A 293 -15.73 -13.17 9.31
C ASN A 293 -15.00 -11.97 8.68
N SER A 294 -13.69 -12.10 8.41
CA SER A 294 -12.92 -11.04 7.77
C SER A 294 -13.43 -10.72 6.36
N GLU A 295 -13.88 -11.75 5.61
CA GLU A 295 -14.40 -11.57 4.26
C GLU A 295 -15.81 -10.96 4.29
N LEU A 296 -16.65 -11.38 5.24
CA LEU A 296 -17.94 -10.75 5.50
C LEU A 296 -17.78 -9.26 5.83
N GLU A 297 -16.84 -8.90 6.70
CA GLU A 297 -16.59 -7.51 7.08
C GLU A 297 -16.18 -6.65 5.86
N LYS A 298 -15.31 -7.18 4.99
CA LYS A 298 -14.94 -6.50 3.73
C LYS A 298 -16.13 -6.30 2.82
N ILE A 299 -16.97 -7.34 2.65
CA ILE A 299 -18.17 -7.27 1.81
C ILE A 299 -19.17 -6.27 2.38
N GLU A 300 -19.36 -6.26 3.70
CA GLU A 300 -20.22 -5.29 4.38
C GLU A 300 -19.71 -3.85 4.23
N MET A 301 -18.40 -3.62 4.37
CA MET A 301 -17.81 -2.30 4.14
C MET A 301 -18.01 -1.85 2.70
N ALA A 302 -17.73 -2.71 1.72
CA ALA A 302 -17.95 -2.40 0.31
C ALA A 302 -19.44 -2.12 0.00
N ALA A 303 -20.36 -2.87 0.61
CA ALA A 303 -21.79 -2.65 0.48
C ALA A 303 -22.24 -1.32 1.12
N LYS A 304 -21.70 -0.96 2.30
CA LYS A 304 -21.94 0.34 2.94
C LYS A 304 -21.44 1.48 2.07
N GLU A 305 -20.20 1.42 1.57
CA GLU A 305 -19.67 2.42 0.64
C GLU A 305 -20.51 2.56 -0.63
N ALA A 306 -20.94 1.44 -1.23
CA ALA A 306 -21.79 1.47 -2.42
C ALA A 306 -23.16 2.09 -2.13
N SER A 307 -23.74 1.81 -0.96
CA SER A 307 -24.99 2.41 -0.50
C SER A 307 -24.86 3.92 -0.27
N GLU A 308 -23.79 4.36 0.38
CA GLU A 308 -23.48 5.78 0.59
C GLU A 308 -23.27 6.53 -0.73
N ARG A 309 -22.51 5.94 -1.67
CA ARG A 309 -22.35 6.51 -3.02
C ARG A 309 -23.68 6.63 -3.74
N LYS A 310 -24.54 5.60 -3.66
CA LYS A 310 -25.88 5.62 -4.24
C LYS A 310 -26.73 6.75 -3.62
N LEU A 311 -26.72 6.90 -2.30
CA LEU A 311 -27.44 7.96 -1.59
C LEU A 311 -26.95 9.34 -2.03
N ALA A 312 -25.63 9.56 -2.07
CA ALA A 312 -25.04 10.84 -2.49
C ALA A 312 -25.40 11.19 -3.95
N LEU A 313 -25.35 10.22 -4.86
CA LEU A 313 -25.78 10.40 -6.25
C LEU A 313 -27.27 10.70 -6.35
N HIS A 314 -28.10 10.05 -5.53
CA HIS A 314 -29.55 10.31 -5.48
C HIS A 314 -29.84 11.74 -5.02
N THR A 315 -29.21 12.19 -3.92
CA THR A 315 -29.35 13.57 -3.43
C THR A 315 -28.91 14.61 -4.47
N ARG A 316 -27.79 14.36 -5.17
CA ARG A 316 -27.32 15.24 -6.24
C ARG A 316 -28.30 15.27 -7.42
N LEU A 317 -28.87 14.12 -7.77
CA LEU A 317 -29.86 14.03 -8.81
C LEU A 317 -31.12 14.80 -8.42
N ASP A 318 -31.61 14.67 -7.19
CA ASP A 318 -32.76 15.42 -6.69
C ASP A 318 -32.52 16.94 -6.69
N GLN A 319 -31.32 17.39 -6.32
CA GLN A 319 -30.91 18.80 -6.45
C GLN A 319 -30.97 19.29 -7.90
N MET A 320 -30.51 18.48 -8.86
CA MET A 320 -30.60 18.82 -10.28
C MET A 320 -32.05 18.86 -10.77
N LEU A 321 -32.89 17.91 -10.35
CA LEU A 321 -34.32 17.91 -10.65
C LEU A 321 -35.00 19.17 -10.09
N GLN A 322 -34.68 19.54 -8.86
CA GLN A 322 -35.21 20.73 -8.21
C GLN A 322 -34.75 22.02 -8.91
N GLY A 323 -33.47 22.11 -9.30
CA GLY A 323 -32.95 23.24 -10.10
C GLY A 323 -33.62 23.36 -11.47
N ILE A 324 -33.91 22.24 -12.14
CA ILE A 324 -34.66 22.25 -13.42
C ILE A 324 -36.10 22.72 -13.19
N LEU A 325 -36.75 22.30 -12.09
CA LEU A 325 -38.07 22.79 -11.69
C LEU A 325 -38.07 24.29 -11.38
N GLU A 326 -37.02 24.81 -10.74
CA GLU A 326 -36.88 26.24 -10.44
C GLU A 326 -36.73 27.07 -11.71
N ILE A 327 -35.89 26.63 -12.66
CA ILE A 327 -35.73 27.28 -13.96
C ILE A 327 -37.04 27.24 -14.75
N PHE A 328 -37.76 26.11 -14.70
CA PHE A 328 -39.07 25.96 -15.33
C PHE A 328 -40.09 26.97 -14.78
N LYS A 329 -40.12 27.17 -13.45
CA LYS A 329 -40.98 28.16 -12.79
C LYS A 329 -40.56 29.60 -13.12
N LEU A 330 -39.25 29.89 -13.12
CA LEU A 330 -38.72 31.23 -13.38
C LEU A 330 -39.05 31.73 -14.79
N LEU A 331 -39.00 30.83 -15.78
CA LEU A 331 -39.28 31.15 -17.18
C LEU A 331 -40.78 31.26 -17.50
N SER A 332 -41.66 31.02 -16.52
CA SER A 332 -43.13 31.02 -16.68
C SER A 332 -43.56 30.26 -17.94
N CYS A 333 -43.02 29.05 -18.10
CA CYS A 333 -43.31 28.19 -19.24
C CYS A 333 -44.77 27.72 -19.18
N ASP A 334 -45.50 27.77 -20.30
CA ASP A 334 -46.87 27.27 -20.36
C ASP A 334 -46.91 25.77 -20.07
N ASP A 335 -47.73 25.35 -19.08
CA ASP A 335 -47.89 23.95 -18.68
C ASP A 335 -48.63 23.10 -19.74
N ALA A 336 -49.22 23.72 -20.75
CA ALA A 336 -50.12 23.09 -21.72
C ALA A 336 -49.49 21.96 -22.56
N PRO A 337 -48.23 22.03 -23.05
CA PRO A 337 -47.61 20.94 -23.80
C PRO A 337 -47.20 19.76 -22.90
N ILE A 338 -47.02 20.01 -21.60
CA ILE A 338 -46.46 19.06 -20.63
C ILE A 338 -47.58 18.28 -19.93
N LEU A 339 -48.72 18.92 -19.66
CA LEU A 339 -49.95 18.31 -19.12
C LEU A 339 -50.59 17.28 -20.06
N ASN A 340 -50.47 17.46 -21.37
CA ASN A 340 -51.09 16.56 -22.36
C ASN A 340 -50.41 15.18 -22.43
N VAL A 341 -49.19 15.06 -21.91
CA VAL A 341 -48.41 13.81 -21.84
C VAL A 341 -48.38 13.25 -20.41
N LEU A 342 -48.47 14.11 -19.38
CA LEU A 342 -48.45 13.76 -17.96
C LEU A 342 -49.87 13.86 -17.39
N SER A 343 -50.72 12.89 -17.73
CA SER A 343 -52.17 12.87 -17.53
C SER A 343 -52.70 13.06 -16.09
N SER A 344 -51.88 13.36 -15.07
CA SER A 344 -52.41 13.60 -13.72
C SER A 344 -51.59 14.42 -12.73
N LYS A 345 -50.25 14.58 -12.84
CA LYS A 345 -49.48 15.46 -11.92
C LYS A 345 -48.19 16.00 -12.57
N THR A 346 -47.93 17.30 -12.37
CA THR A 346 -46.71 18.04 -12.75
C THR A 346 -45.53 17.71 -11.81
N VAL A 347 -45.24 16.42 -11.60
CA VAL A 347 -44.06 16.01 -10.82
C VAL A 347 -42.95 15.65 -11.79
N LEU A 348 -41.83 16.37 -11.67
CA LEU A 348 -40.63 16.13 -12.46
C LEU A 348 -39.94 14.87 -11.96
N THR A 349 -40.04 13.80 -12.76
CA THR A 349 -39.37 12.51 -12.50
C THR A 349 -38.19 12.36 -13.47
N VAL A 350 -37.17 11.55 -13.13
CA VAL A 350 -35.97 11.28 -13.96
C VAL A 350 -36.31 10.98 -15.42
N HIS A 351 -37.38 10.23 -15.67
CA HIS A 351 -37.85 9.86 -17.01
C HIS A 351 -38.44 11.05 -17.80
N ASN A 352 -38.95 12.07 -17.10
CA ASN A 352 -39.65 13.21 -17.68
C ASN A 352 -38.74 14.43 -17.85
N VAL A 353 -37.55 14.45 -17.24
CA VAL A 353 -36.58 15.57 -17.27
C VAL A 353 -36.30 16.06 -18.68
N LYS A 354 -36.11 15.13 -19.63
CA LYS A 354 -35.79 15.46 -21.02
C LYS A 354 -36.89 16.28 -21.69
N LEU A 355 -38.16 16.03 -21.33
CA LEU A 355 -39.30 16.80 -21.84
C LEU A 355 -39.31 18.23 -21.26
N PHE A 356 -39.08 18.37 -19.95
CA PHE A 356 -39.01 19.68 -19.30
C PHE A 356 -37.84 20.53 -19.81
N VAL A 357 -36.66 19.95 -19.98
CA VAL A 357 -35.48 20.65 -20.53
C VAL A 357 -35.73 21.08 -21.99
N GLY A 358 -36.35 20.24 -22.81
CA GLY A 358 -36.68 20.61 -24.20
C GLY A 358 -37.70 21.75 -24.30
N VAL A 359 -38.62 21.87 -23.34
CA VAL A 359 -39.56 23.02 -23.28
C VAL A 359 -38.85 24.29 -22.80
N ILE A 360 -37.99 24.18 -21.78
CA ILE A 360 -37.12 25.27 -21.33
C ILE A 360 -36.27 25.79 -22.49
N GLU A 361 -35.64 24.90 -23.26
CA GLU A 361 -34.80 25.25 -24.41
C GLU A 361 -35.57 26.03 -25.48
N ARG A 362 -36.78 25.58 -25.85
CA ARG A 362 -37.63 26.31 -26.80
C ARG A 362 -38.00 27.70 -26.28
N ARG A 363 -38.32 27.82 -24.99
CA ARG A 363 -38.69 29.11 -24.38
C ARG A 363 -37.50 30.07 -24.31
N ILE A 364 -36.34 29.59 -23.88
CA ILE A 364 -35.08 30.35 -23.87
C ILE A 364 -34.75 30.85 -25.28
N ASN A 365 -34.82 29.97 -26.29
CA ASN A 365 -34.59 30.37 -27.69
C ASN A 365 -35.58 31.44 -28.15
N THR A 366 -36.85 31.37 -27.73
CA THR A 366 -37.85 32.40 -28.04
C THR A 366 -37.54 33.74 -27.36
N VAL A 367 -37.12 33.72 -26.09
CA VAL A 367 -36.71 34.93 -25.36
C VAL A 367 -35.46 35.55 -25.99
N ILE A 368 -34.47 34.74 -26.36
CA ILE A 368 -33.26 35.19 -27.08
C ILE A 368 -33.61 35.78 -28.45
N SER A 369 -34.53 35.17 -29.19
CA SER A 369 -35.03 35.73 -30.46
C SER A 369 -35.71 37.08 -30.24
N ASN A 370 -36.50 37.25 -29.18
CA ASN A 370 -37.15 38.52 -28.88
C ASN A 370 -36.15 39.62 -28.47
N VAL A 371 -35.09 39.28 -27.72
CA VAL A 371 -34.02 40.22 -27.35
C VAL A 371 -33.17 40.62 -28.57
N ASN A 372 -32.93 39.69 -29.51
CA ASN A 372 -32.25 40.00 -30.78
C ASN A 372 -33.09 40.86 -31.74
N VAL A 373 -34.43 40.89 -31.59
CA VAL A 373 -35.28 41.79 -32.37
C VAL A 373 -35.11 43.24 -31.90
N ASP A 374 -34.90 43.49 -30.61
CA ASP A 374 -34.68 44.86 -30.08
C ASP A 374 -33.30 45.45 -30.43
N GLU A 375 -32.25 44.63 -30.58
CA GLU A 375 -30.91 45.11 -30.96
C GLU A 375 -30.77 45.55 -32.43
N SER A 376 -31.76 45.25 -33.28
CA SER A 376 -31.72 45.64 -34.70
C SER A 376 -32.03 47.13 -34.96
N SER A 377 -32.35 47.91 -33.92
CA SER A 377 -32.80 49.31 -34.04
C SER A 377 -31.75 50.39 -33.75
N THR A 378 -30.53 50.07 -33.31
CA THR A 378 -29.54 51.10 -32.95
C THR A 378 -28.22 50.95 -33.69
N LYS A 379 -28.17 51.48 -34.93
CA LYS A 379 -26.93 51.89 -35.58
C LYS A 379 -26.45 53.21 -34.97
N ILE A 380 -25.37 53.18 -34.18
CA ILE A 380 -24.47 54.34 -34.01
C ILE A 380 -23.02 53.85 -34.11
N LEU A 381 -22.24 54.59 -34.89
CA LEU A 381 -20.85 54.34 -35.29
C LEU A 381 -19.88 54.19 -34.11
N GLY A 382 -18.91 53.28 -34.26
CA GLY A 382 -17.65 53.28 -33.51
C GLY A 382 -16.72 52.14 -33.94
N ARG A 383 -15.65 52.46 -34.68
CA ARG A 383 -14.56 51.51 -34.97
C ARG A 383 -13.78 51.19 -33.68
N LYS A 384 -13.39 49.93 -33.49
CA LYS A 384 -11.97 49.50 -33.37
C LYS A 384 -11.84 47.99 -33.17
N ASP A 385 -10.84 47.45 -33.85
CA ASP A 385 -10.36 46.08 -33.80
C ASP A 385 -10.03 45.60 -32.38
N ARG A 386 -10.37 44.34 -32.08
CA ARG A 386 -9.54 43.37 -31.33
C ARG A 386 -10.21 42.00 -31.28
N VAL A 387 -9.75 41.09 -32.14
CA VAL A 387 -9.97 39.65 -31.94
C VAL A 387 -8.61 39.02 -31.63
N PRO A 388 -8.33 38.62 -30.38
CA PRO A 388 -7.36 37.58 -30.13
C PRO A 388 -8.07 36.23 -30.31
N LYS A 389 -7.63 35.47 -31.31
CA LYS A 389 -7.99 34.06 -31.48
C LYS A 389 -7.47 33.28 -30.26
N PHE A 390 -8.36 32.76 -29.40
CA PHE A 390 -7.99 31.67 -28.51
C PHE A 390 -8.17 30.35 -29.24
N ASN A 391 -7.04 29.73 -29.52
CA ASN A 391 -6.89 28.45 -30.19
C ASN A 391 -7.23 27.34 -29.17
N ILE A 392 -8.37 26.66 -29.33
CA ILE A 392 -8.64 25.41 -28.60
C ILE A 392 -7.89 24.30 -29.33
N LYS A 393 -6.61 24.15 -29.01
CA LYS A 393 -5.81 22.95 -29.23
C LYS A 393 -4.61 23.06 -28.29
N ASP A 394 -4.77 22.49 -27.10
CA ASP A 394 -3.72 21.82 -26.32
C ASP A 394 -4.29 21.41 -24.95
N SER A 395 -5.13 20.37 -24.96
CA SER A 395 -5.37 19.54 -23.78
C SER A 395 -5.61 18.11 -24.24
N ALA A 396 -4.63 17.57 -24.95
CA ALA A 396 -4.53 16.16 -25.29
C ALA A 396 -3.08 15.83 -25.62
N LYS A 397 -2.19 15.95 -24.62
CA LYS A 397 -0.90 15.24 -24.56
C LYS A 397 -0.38 15.32 -23.13
N GLY A 398 -0.58 14.23 -22.39
CA GLY A 398 -0.11 14.09 -21.01
C GLY A 398 -0.74 12.89 -20.32
N LYS A 399 -0.47 11.69 -20.84
CA LYS A 399 -0.37 10.40 -20.14
C LYS A 399 -0.35 9.27 -21.17
N ASN A 400 0.87 8.90 -21.57
CA ASN A 400 1.39 7.55 -21.59
C ASN A 400 2.90 7.65 -21.46
#